data_AF-A0A7K5AEN8-F1
#
_entry.id   AF-A0A7K5AEN8-F1
#
_cell.length_a   1.000
_cell.length_b   1.000
_cell.length_c   1.000
_cell.angle_alpha   90.00
_cell.angle_beta   90.00
_cell.angle_gamma   90.00
#
_symmetry.space_group_name_H-M   'P 1'
#
loop_
_entity.id
_entity.type
_entity.pdbx_description
1 polymer ?
#
loop_
_entity_poly.entity_id
_entity_poly.type
_entity_poly.pdbx_seq_one_letter_code
_entity_poly.pdbx_strand_id
1 'polypeptide(L)'
;MVEELNSGKVMYAFCRVKDPNSGLPKYVLINWTGEGVNDVRKGACANHVSTVANFLKGAHVTINARAEEDVEPELIMEKVAKASGANYNFHKESSKFQDSGPQAPVGSVYQKTNAMSEIKRVNKDNFWAKAEKDEENRRLEEKRRAEEERQRLERERRERELQEAAGREQRFKARSNEIEAQNRSLLRQKEQAEEYEARQRRGFKRSESVEKAQEAASLIAQRAVNPRDIFKQREKSALTDVGTAPQPGR
;
A
#
# COMPACT_ATOMS: atom_id res chain seq x y z
N MET A 1 -2.32 -12.02 -49.17
CA MET A 1 -2.67 -11.31 -47.92
C MET A 1 -1.78 -11.76 -46.78
N VAL A 2 -1.80 -13.04 -46.41
CA VAL A 2 -0.96 -13.58 -45.31
C VAL A 2 0.54 -13.38 -45.58
N GLU A 3 0.98 -13.63 -46.82
CA GLU A 3 2.39 -13.49 -47.24
C GLU A 3 2.98 -12.07 -47.13
N GLU A 4 2.13 -11.04 -47.03
CA GLU A 4 2.58 -9.64 -46.90
C GLU A 4 2.65 -9.18 -45.44
N LEU A 5 2.17 -9.99 -44.49
CA LEU A 5 2.14 -9.65 -43.07
C LEU A 5 3.47 -9.96 -42.40
N ASN A 6 4.27 -8.92 -42.19
CA ASN A 6 5.53 -8.99 -41.46
C ASN A 6 5.35 -9.13 -39.92
N SER A 7 5.96 -10.16 -39.34
CA SER A 7 5.92 -10.46 -37.89
C SER A 7 6.62 -9.40 -37.02
N GLY A 8 7.47 -8.54 -37.58
CA GLY A 8 8.17 -7.47 -36.85
C GLY A 8 7.46 -6.11 -36.87
N LYS A 9 6.25 -6.01 -37.45
CA LYS A 9 5.53 -4.74 -37.63
C LYS A 9 4.08 -4.82 -37.16
N VAL A 10 3.55 -3.68 -36.75
CA VAL A 10 2.10 -3.46 -36.60
C VAL A 10 1.57 -3.02 -37.96
N MET A 11 0.55 -3.71 -38.47
CA MET A 11 -0.06 -3.44 -39.76
C MET A 11 -1.57 -3.55 -39.68
N TYR A 12 -2.24 -3.06 -40.73
CA TYR A 12 -3.68 -3.17 -40.89
C TYR A 12 -3.96 -3.73 -42.26
N ALA A 13 -4.84 -4.72 -42.34
CA ALA A 13 -5.33 -5.25 -43.61
C ALA A 13 -6.84 -5.04 -43.70
N PHE A 14 -7.31 -4.69 -44.89
CA PHE A 14 -8.71 -4.49 -45.17
C PHE A 14 -9.07 -5.28 -46.42
N CYS A 15 -9.85 -6.33 -46.26
CA CYS A 15 -10.15 -7.25 -47.35
C CYS A 15 -11.66 -7.42 -47.55
N ARG A 16 -12.03 -7.70 -48.79
CA ARG A 16 -13.39 -8.04 -49.18
C ARG A 16 -13.48 -9.55 -49.36
N VAL A 17 -14.43 -10.18 -48.68
CA VAL A 17 -14.72 -11.61 -48.80
C VAL A 17 -16.19 -11.80 -49.15
N LYS A 18 -16.56 -12.98 -49.66
CA LYS A 18 -17.97 -13.36 -49.85
C LYS A 18 -18.42 -14.14 -48.62
N ASP A 19 -19.50 -13.71 -47.98
CA ASP A 19 -20.05 -14.44 -46.85
C ASP A 19 -20.57 -15.82 -47.30
N PRO A 20 -20.15 -16.93 -46.65
CA PRO A 20 -20.57 -18.27 -47.06
C PRO A 20 -22.08 -18.52 -46.87
N ASN A 21 -22.75 -17.77 -45.99
CA ASN A 21 -24.18 -17.94 -45.72
C ASN A 21 -25.08 -17.20 -46.72
N SER A 22 -24.78 -15.93 -46.97
CA SER A 22 -25.61 -15.07 -47.83
C SER A 22 -25.07 -14.88 -49.25
N GLY A 23 -23.81 -15.24 -49.51
CA GLY A 23 -23.11 -14.95 -50.76
C GLY A 23 -22.78 -13.46 -50.97
N LEU A 24 -23.18 -12.59 -50.06
CA LEU A 24 -22.98 -11.14 -50.16
C LEU A 24 -21.53 -10.76 -49.83
N PRO A 25 -20.99 -9.72 -50.49
CA PRO A 25 -19.67 -9.22 -50.17
C PRO A 25 -19.66 -8.54 -48.80
N LYS A 26 -18.71 -8.93 -47.94
CA LYS A 26 -18.44 -8.31 -46.64
C LYS A 26 -17.01 -7.83 -46.55
N TYR A 27 -16.81 -6.78 -45.77
CA TYR A 27 -15.50 -6.19 -45.53
C TYR A 27 -14.98 -6.60 -44.16
N VAL A 28 -13.73 -7.02 -44.09
CA VAL A 28 -13.06 -7.44 -42.87
C VAL A 28 -11.87 -6.52 -42.62
N LEU A 29 -11.82 -5.95 -41.42
CA LEU A 29 -10.68 -5.20 -40.92
C LEU A 29 -9.85 -6.12 -40.03
N ILE A 30 -8.56 -6.24 -40.33
CA ILE A 30 -7.61 -7.06 -39.58
C ILE A 30 -6.58 -6.13 -38.95
N ASN A 31 -6.52 -6.12 -37.63
CA ASN A 31 -5.51 -5.44 -36.84
C ASN A 31 -4.38 -6.43 -36.57
N TRP A 32 -3.30 -6.33 -37.35
CA TRP A 32 -2.14 -7.20 -37.23
C TRP A 32 -1.11 -6.61 -36.26
N THR A 33 -0.79 -7.37 -35.21
CA THR A 33 0.28 -7.05 -34.28
C THR A 33 1.29 -8.19 -34.25
N GLY A 34 2.26 -8.15 -35.16
CA GLY A 34 3.24 -9.22 -35.27
C GLY A 34 4.00 -9.49 -33.96
N GLU A 35 4.35 -10.76 -33.75
CA GLU A 35 4.98 -11.24 -32.51
C GLU A 35 6.31 -10.55 -32.17
N GLY A 36 7.09 -10.20 -33.20
CA GLY A 36 8.39 -9.55 -33.08
C GLY A 36 8.33 -8.05 -32.75
N VAL A 37 7.13 -7.48 -32.61
CA VAL A 37 6.97 -6.08 -32.18
C VAL A 37 7.27 -5.97 -30.68
N ASN A 38 8.06 -4.98 -30.27
CA ASN A 38 8.33 -4.72 -28.86
C ASN A 38 7.09 -4.19 -28.11
N ASP A 39 7.02 -4.43 -26.80
CA ASP A 39 5.79 -4.16 -26.03
C ASP A 39 5.49 -2.65 -25.90
N VAL A 40 6.52 -1.81 -25.89
CA VAL A 40 6.36 -0.34 -25.90
C VAL A 40 5.62 0.11 -27.16
N ARG A 41 5.96 -0.44 -28.32
CA ARG A 41 5.32 -0.11 -29.60
C ARG A 41 3.93 -0.72 -29.72
N LYS A 42 3.69 -1.92 -29.16
CA LYS A 42 2.34 -2.50 -29.06
C LYS A 42 1.40 -1.56 -28.28
N GLY A 43 1.87 -1.05 -27.14
CA GLY A 43 1.12 -0.09 -26.33
C GLY A 43 0.84 1.22 -27.07
N ALA A 44 1.84 1.79 -27.74
CA ALA A 44 1.67 3.03 -28.49
C ALA A 44 0.67 2.87 -29.66
N CYS A 45 0.76 1.77 -30.41
CA CYS A 45 -0.10 1.53 -31.57
C CYS A 45 -1.53 1.08 -31.22
N ALA A 46 -1.82 0.69 -29.97
CA ALA A 46 -3.18 0.37 -29.53
C ALA A 46 -4.15 1.55 -29.75
N ASN A 47 -3.67 2.77 -29.56
CA ASN A 47 -4.45 4.00 -29.79
C ASN A 47 -4.77 4.25 -31.27
N HIS A 48 -4.01 3.65 -32.19
CA HIS A 48 -4.25 3.82 -33.62
C HIS A 48 -5.47 3.01 -34.10
N VAL A 49 -5.82 1.92 -33.40
CA VAL A 49 -6.89 1.00 -33.80
C VAL A 49 -8.22 1.74 -33.97
N SER A 50 -8.57 2.64 -33.05
CA SER A 50 -9.79 3.44 -33.14
C SER A 50 -9.78 4.39 -34.34
N THR A 51 -8.64 5.02 -34.61
CA THR A 51 -8.47 5.94 -35.75
C THR A 51 -8.58 5.19 -37.07
N VAL A 52 -7.94 4.01 -37.17
CA VAL A 52 -7.99 3.17 -38.37
C VAL A 52 -9.39 2.59 -38.59
N ALA A 53 -10.08 2.14 -37.55
CA ALA A 53 -11.46 1.70 -37.65
C ALA A 53 -12.40 2.83 -38.10
N ASN A 54 -12.15 4.06 -37.64
CA ASN A 54 -12.89 5.25 -38.09
C ASN A 54 -12.55 5.68 -39.52
N PHE A 55 -11.35 5.38 -40.01
CA PHE A 55 -10.95 5.64 -41.38
C PHE A 55 -11.56 4.59 -42.33
N LEU A 56 -11.44 3.31 -41.98
CA LEU A 56 -11.96 2.16 -42.73
C LEU A 56 -13.39 1.81 -42.30
N LYS A 57 -14.29 2.80 -42.41
CA LYS A 57 -15.71 2.60 -42.07
C LYS A 57 -16.34 1.53 -42.96
N GLY A 58 -17.32 0.81 -42.42
CA GLY A 58 -18.03 -0.25 -43.14
C GLY A 58 -17.37 -1.64 -43.06
N ALA A 59 -16.35 -1.80 -42.21
CA ALA A 59 -15.93 -3.12 -41.76
C ALA A 59 -17.11 -3.83 -41.08
N HIS A 60 -17.47 -5.01 -41.60
CA HIS A 60 -18.52 -5.85 -41.04
C HIS A 60 -17.97 -6.70 -39.89
N VAL A 61 -16.69 -7.07 -39.99
CA VAL A 61 -15.99 -7.88 -39.00
C VAL A 61 -14.63 -7.24 -38.73
N THR A 62 -14.26 -7.15 -37.46
CA THR A 62 -12.92 -6.71 -37.04
C THR A 62 -12.23 -7.87 -36.35
N ILE A 63 -11.02 -8.21 -36.80
CA ILE A 63 -10.20 -9.31 -36.30
C ILE A 63 -8.90 -8.73 -35.74
N ASN A 64 -8.57 -9.06 -34.51
CA ASN A 64 -7.24 -8.79 -33.95
C ASN A 64 -6.40 -10.07 -34.12
N ALA A 65 -5.28 -9.95 -34.80
CA ALA A 65 -4.38 -11.06 -35.13
C ALA A 65 -2.97 -10.77 -34.64
N ARG A 66 -2.27 -11.80 -34.17
CA ARG A 66 -0.88 -11.70 -33.70
C ARG A 66 0.09 -12.60 -34.46
N ALA A 67 -0.41 -13.73 -34.94
CA ALA A 67 0.35 -14.70 -35.71
C ALA A 67 -0.38 -15.06 -37.02
N GLU A 68 0.33 -15.68 -37.95
CA GLU A 68 -0.20 -16.01 -39.28
C GLU A 68 -1.38 -16.98 -39.20
N GLU A 69 -1.39 -17.85 -38.18
CA GLU A 69 -2.51 -18.72 -37.83
C GLU A 69 -3.83 -17.95 -37.59
N ASP A 70 -3.79 -16.72 -37.03
CA ASP A 70 -5.00 -15.93 -36.76
C ASP A 70 -5.65 -15.35 -38.02
N VAL A 71 -4.91 -15.33 -39.14
CA VAL A 71 -5.31 -14.73 -40.42
C VAL A 71 -5.44 -15.76 -41.53
N GLU A 72 -5.49 -17.05 -41.17
CA GLU A 72 -5.80 -18.09 -42.12
C GLU A 72 -7.18 -17.85 -42.77
N PRO A 73 -7.31 -18.10 -44.09
CA PRO A 73 -8.56 -17.86 -44.79
C PRO A 73 -9.77 -18.56 -44.15
N GLU A 74 -9.58 -19.77 -43.63
CA GLU A 74 -10.65 -20.56 -43.00
C GLU A 74 -11.20 -19.88 -41.75
N LEU A 75 -10.32 -19.42 -40.85
CA LEU A 75 -10.68 -18.71 -39.63
C LEU A 75 -11.34 -17.36 -39.89
N ILE A 76 -10.86 -16.62 -40.91
CA ILE A 76 -11.50 -15.37 -41.32
C ILE A 76 -12.91 -15.64 -41.81
N MET A 77 -13.09 -16.65 -42.66
CA MET A 77 -14.38 -17.02 -43.24
C MET A 77 -15.36 -17.52 -42.18
N GLU A 78 -14.90 -18.28 -41.19
CA GLU A 78 -15.72 -18.70 -40.05
C GLU A 78 -16.23 -17.49 -39.24
N LYS A 79 -15.34 -16.54 -38.91
CA LYS A 79 -15.72 -15.31 -38.20
C LYS A 79 -16.73 -14.48 -39.01
N VAL A 80 -16.56 -14.43 -40.33
CA VAL A 80 -17.49 -13.75 -41.25
C VAL A 80 -18.85 -14.43 -41.30
N ALA A 81 -18.87 -15.76 -41.39
CA ALA A 81 -20.10 -16.55 -41.36
C ALA A 81 -20.88 -16.30 -40.07
N LYS A 82 -20.20 -16.35 -38.93
CA LYS A 82 -20.80 -16.13 -37.61
C LYS A 82 -21.33 -14.71 -37.42
N ALA A 83 -20.59 -13.71 -37.91
CA ALA A 83 -21.02 -12.32 -37.88
C ALA A 83 -22.15 -12.03 -38.88
N SER A 84 -22.51 -12.99 -39.74
CA SER A 84 -23.42 -12.72 -40.83
C SER A 84 -24.88 -12.53 -40.42
N GLY A 85 -25.29 -13.05 -39.27
CA GLY A 85 -26.69 -13.02 -38.84
C GLY A 85 -27.63 -13.89 -39.69
N ALA A 86 -27.18 -14.34 -40.86
CA ALA A 86 -27.87 -15.25 -41.78
C ALA A 86 -27.75 -16.74 -41.41
N ASN A 87 -27.31 -17.06 -40.18
CA ASN A 87 -27.30 -18.43 -39.64
C ASN A 87 -28.70 -18.88 -39.20
N TYR A 88 -29.68 -18.71 -40.08
CA TYR A 88 -30.97 -19.34 -39.88
C TYR A 88 -30.80 -20.80 -40.27
N ASN A 89 -30.85 -21.68 -39.28
CA ASN A 89 -31.01 -23.12 -39.50
C ASN A 89 -32.43 -23.37 -40.02
N PHE A 90 -32.75 -22.86 -41.22
CA PHE A 90 -33.84 -23.42 -42.00
C PHE A 90 -33.39 -24.82 -42.29
N HIS A 91 -34.01 -25.77 -41.59
CA HIS A 91 -33.90 -27.19 -41.85
C HIS A 91 -33.86 -27.35 -43.38
N LYS A 92 -32.68 -27.68 -43.91
CA LYS A 92 -32.58 -28.20 -45.28
C LYS A 92 -33.23 -29.57 -45.24
N GLU A 93 -34.56 -29.59 -45.09
CA GLU A 93 -35.33 -30.77 -45.42
C GLU A 93 -35.02 -31.03 -46.87
N SER A 94 -34.29 -32.11 -47.11
CA SER A 94 -34.11 -32.66 -48.44
C SER A 94 -35.48 -32.76 -49.08
N SER A 95 -35.65 -32.16 -50.25
CA SER A 95 -36.83 -32.28 -51.10
C SER A 95 -36.99 -33.72 -51.61
N LYS A 96 -37.24 -34.65 -50.68
CA LYS A 96 -37.66 -36.02 -50.93
C LYS A 96 -39.15 -36.11 -50.63
N PHE A 97 -39.94 -35.39 -51.41
CA PHE A 97 -41.35 -35.74 -51.57
C PHE A 97 -41.53 -36.07 -53.05
N GLN A 98 -41.21 -37.32 -53.40
CA GLN A 98 -41.77 -37.91 -54.60
C GLN A 98 -43.19 -38.37 -54.26
N ASP A 99 -44.11 -37.80 -55.03
CA ASP A 99 -45.50 -38.17 -55.21
C ASP A 99 -45.71 -39.70 -55.23
N SER A 100 -46.60 -40.20 -54.36
CA SER A 100 -47.22 -41.53 -54.46
C SER A 100 -48.40 -41.66 -53.49
N GLY A 101 -49.60 -41.23 -53.90
CA GLY A 101 -50.89 -41.75 -53.41
C GLY A 101 -51.93 -40.70 -53.01
N PRO A 102 -53.24 -40.96 -53.22
CA PRO A 102 -54.30 -40.00 -52.89
C PRO A 102 -54.36 -39.76 -51.37
N GLN A 103 -54.05 -38.54 -50.96
CA GLN A 103 -54.13 -38.10 -49.56
C GLN A 103 -55.59 -38.11 -49.09
N ALA A 104 -55.89 -38.96 -48.11
CA ALA A 104 -57.15 -38.93 -47.37
C ALA A 104 -57.29 -37.60 -46.60
N PRO A 105 -58.51 -37.17 -46.22
CA PRO A 105 -58.73 -35.92 -45.50
C PRO A 105 -57.94 -35.91 -44.18
N VAL A 106 -56.90 -35.08 -44.11
CA VAL A 106 -56.10 -34.90 -42.89
C VAL A 106 -56.89 -34.06 -41.89
N GLY A 107 -57.34 -34.69 -40.81
CA GLY A 107 -57.83 -33.97 -39.64
C GLY A 107 -56.71 -33.11 -39.06
N SER A 108 -57.01 -31.88 -38.63
CA SER A 108 -56.00 -30.99 -38.04
C SER A 108 -55.40 -31.64 -36.79
N VAL A 109 -54.14 -32.08 -36.86
CA VAL A 109 -53.31 -32.50 -35.72
C VAL A 109 -52.82 -31.24 -34.96
N TYR A 110 -53.72 -30.29 -34.71
CA TYR A 110 -53.39 -29.12 -33.91
C TYR A 110 -53.74 -29.42 -32.45
N GLN A 111 -52.73 -29.78 -31.66
CA GLN A 111 -52.79 -29.61 -30.22
C GLN A 111 -52.26 -28.23 -29.89
N LYS A 112 -53.12 -27.38 -29.31
CA LYS A 112 -52.74 -26.05 -28.85
C LYS A 112 -51.67 -26.19 -27.77
N THR A 113 -50.43 -25.80 -28.10
CA THR A 113 -49.33 -25.80 -27.14
C THR A 113 -49.68 -24.91 -25.96
N ASN A 114 -49.84 -25.53 -24.79
CA ASN A 114 -50.14 -24.81 -23.56
C ASN A 114 -48.81 -24.31 -22.97
N ALA A 115 -48.51 -23.03 -23.19
CA ALA A 115 -47.26 -22.38 -22.75
C ALA A 115 -46.95 -22.61 -21.26
N MET A 116 -47.97 -22.70 -20.40
CA MET A 116 -47.80 -22.97 -18.96
C MET A 116 -47.25 -24.38 -18.67
N SER A 117 -47.49 -25.35 -19.55
CA SER A 117 -47.01 -26.73 -19.40
C SER A 117 -45.59 -26.93 -19.94
N GLU A 118 -45.14 -26.11 -20.90
CA GLU A 118 -43.75 -26.10 -21.38
C GLU A 118 -42.80 -25.36 -20.44
N ILE A 119 -43.23 -24.24 -19.85
CA ILE A 119 -42.42 -23.48 -18.89
C ILE A 119 -42.10 -24.31 -17.65
N LYS A 120 -43.01 -25.20 -17.22
CA LYS A 120 -42.79 -26.14 -16.10
C LYS A 120 -41.88 -27.34 -16.45
N ARG A 121 -41.65 -27.65 -17.74
CA ARG A 121 -40.78 -28.77 -18.14
C ARG A 121 -39.30 -28.46 -18.01
N VAL A 122 -38.92 -27.19 -17.96
CA VAL A 122 -37.54 -26.77 -17.77
C VAL A 122 -37.40 -26.34 -16.31
N ASN A 123 -36.65 -27.10 -15.50
CA ASN A 123 -36.22 -26.72 -14.16
C ASN A 123 -35.24 -25.52 -14.22
N LYS A 124 -35.71 -24.39 -14.74
CA LYS A 124 -34.97 -23.15 -14.94
C LYS A 124 -34.49 -22.57 -13.61
N ASP A 125 -35.26 -22.78 -12.55
CA ASP A 125 -34.94 -22.32 -11.20
C ASP A 125 -33.70 -23.04 -10.62
N ASN A 126 -33.50 -24.33 -10.94
CA ASN A 126 -32.30 -25.06 -10.51
C ASN A 126 -31.03 -24.58 -11.24
N PHE A 127 -31.16 -24.10 -12.48
CA PHE A 127 -30.01 -23.60 -13.25
C PHE A 127 -29.53 -22.26 -12.68
N TRP A 128 -30.44 -21.32 -12.45
CA TRP A 128 -30.11 -20.02 -11.85
C TRP A 128 -29.62 -20.16 -10.41
N ALA A 129 -30.25 -21.02 -9.60
CA ALA A 129 -29.80 -21.27 -8.23
C ALA A 129 -28.39 -21.88 -8.17
N LYS A 130 -28.05 -22.76 -9.13
CA LYS A 130 -26.69 -23.33 -9.23
C LYS A 130 -25.67 -22.27 -9.67
N ALA A 131 -26.01 -21.46 -10.67
CA ALA A 131 -25.14 -20.39 -11.14
C ALA A 131 -24.89 -19.31 -10.06
N GLU A 132 -25.92 -18.94 -9.31
CA GLU A 132 -25.82 -17.98 -8.21
C GLU A 132 -24.96 -18.51 -7.07
N LYS A 133 -25.12 -19.79 -6.71
CA LYS A 133 -24.31 -20.46 -5.70
C LYS A 133 -22.84 -20.62 -6.11
N ASP A 134 -22.57 -20.90 -7.38
CA ASP A 134 -21.20 -20.95 -7.91
C ASP A 134 -20.54 -19.56 -7.92
N GLU A 135 -21.29 -18.50 -8.25
CA GLU A 135 -20.81 -17.11 -8.21
C GLU A 135 -20.55 -16.64 -6.76
N GLU A 136 -21.41 -17.00 -5.80
CA GLU A 136 -21.22 -16.71 -4.38
C GLU A 136 -19.97 -17.41 -3.83
N ASN A 137 -19.77 -18.68 -4.17
CA ASN A 137 -18.58 -19.43 -3.80
C ASN A 137 -17.30 -18.81 -4.37
N ARG A 138 -17.32 -18.36 -5.63
CA ARG A 138 -16.16 -17.67 -6.23
C ARG A 138 -15.82 -16.39 -5.47
N ARG A 139 -16.83 -15.59 -5.13
CA ARG A 139 -16.64 -14.34 -4.35
C ARG A 139 -16.11 -14.60 -2.94
N LEU A 140 -16.59 -15.64 -2.27
CA LEU A 140 -16.08 -16.04 -0.96
C LEU A 140 -14.63 -16.50 -1.02
N GLU A 141 -14.26 -17.26 -2.04
CA GLU A 141 -12.89 -17.74 -2.25
C GLU A 141 -11.92 -16.57 -2.56
N GLU A 142 -12.32 -15.65 -3.44
CA GLU A 142 -11.54 -14.43 -3.72
C GLU A 142 -11.38 -13.55 -2.47
N LYS A 143 -12.46 -13.38 -1.70
CA LYS A 143 -12.43 -12.61 -0.46
C LYS A 143 -11.54 -13.27 0.60
N ARG A 144 -11.61 -14.59 0.74
CA ARG A 144 -10.75 -15.37 1.65
C ARG A 144 -9.28 -15.21 1.25
N ARG A 145 -8.97 -15.35 -0.04
CA ARG A 145 -7.60 -15.21 -0.55
C ARG A 145 -7.06 -13.79 -0.34
N ALA A 146 -7.88 -12.77 -0.57
CA ALA A 146 -7.50 -11.37 -0.32
C ALA A 146 -7.29 -11.09 1.18
N GLU A 147 -8.10 -11.69 2.06
CA GLU A 147 -7.95 -11.54 3.51
C GLU A 147 -6.70 -12.26 4.03
N GLU A 148 -6.38 -13.45 3.52
CA GLU A 148 -5.14 -14.16 3.82
C GLU A 148 -3.90 -13.39 3.36
N GLU A 149 -3.93 -12.82 2.17
CA GLU A 149 -2.84 -11.99 1.64
C GLU A 149 -2.66 -10.72 2.48
N ARG A 150 -3.75 -10.05 2.84
CA ARG A 150 -3.73 -8.89 3.73
C ARG A 150 -3.17 -9.24 5.11
N GLN A 151 -3.58 -10.37 5.71
CA GLN A 151 -3.05 -10.83 6.99
C GLN A 151 -1.56 -11.21 6.90
N ARG A 152 -1.10 -11.75 5.76
CA ARG A 152 0.31 -12.04 5.54
C ARG A 152 1.12 -10.74 5.48
N LEU A 153 0.67 -9.75 4.71
CA LEU A 153 1.32 -8.44 4.61
C LEU A 153 1.32 -7.70 5.96
N GLU A 154 0.23 -7.78 6.72
CA GLU A 154 0.16 -7.16 8.06
C GLU A 154 1.13 -7.82 9.04
N ARG A 155 1.26 -9.15 9.00
CA ARG A 155 2.26 -9.88 9.82
C ARG A 155 3.68 -9.49 9.46
N GLU A 156 4.01 -9.46 8.17
CA GLU A 156 5.34 -9.08 7.70
C GLU A 156 5.69 -7.63 8.07
N ARG A 157 4.74 -6.71 7.93
CA ARG A 157 4.90 -5.32 8.38
C ARG A 157 5.12 -5.24 9.90
N ARG A 158 4.30 -5.95 10.68
CA ARG A 158 4.40 -5.97 12.15
C ARG A 158 5.74 -6.55 12.61
N GLU A 159 6.22 -7.61 11.96
CA GLU A 159 7.50 -8.23 12.26
C GLU A 159 8.66 -7.26 11.98
N ARG A 160 8.62 -6.56 10.85
CA ARG A 160 9.61 -5.52 10.53
C ARG A 160 9.60 -4.38 11.55
N GLU A 161 8.42 -3.87 11.91
CA GLU A 161 8.29 -2.82 12.93
C GLU A 161 8.79 -3.29 14.30
N LEU A 162 8.53 -4.55 14.67
CA LEU A 162 9.03 -5.16 15.91
C LEU A 162 10.55 -5.30 15.89
N GLN A 163 11.13 -5.72 14.77
CA GLN A 163 12.57 -5.89 14.62
C GLN A 163 13.30 -4.53 14.65
N GLU A 164 12.73 -3.51 14.00
CA GLU A 164 13.22 -2.13 14.08
C GLU A 164 13.05 -1.54 15.49
N ALA A 165 11.95 -1.83 16.20
CA ALA A 165 11.74 -1.42 17.58
C ALA A 165 12.73 -2.10 18.54
N ALA A 166 12.95 -3.41 18.40
CA ALA A 166 13.92 -4.16 19.19
C ALA A 166 15.34 -3.63 18.96
N GLY A 167 15.69 -3.32 17.71
CA GLY A 167 16.97 -2.69 17.38
C GLY A 167 17.14 -1.31 18.03
N ARG A 168 16.08 -0.48 18.06
CA ARG A 168 16.08 0.80 18.78
C ARG A 168 16.24 0.62 20.28
N GLU A 169 15.54 -0.33 20.87
CA GLU A 169 15.62 -0.63 22.29
C GLU A 169 17.01 -1.13 22.68
N GLN A 170 17.63 -2.00 21.89
CA GLN A 170 19.01 -2.45 22.13
C GLN A 170 20.01 -1.30 22.11
N ARG A 171 19.90 -0.38 21.13
CA ARG A 171 20.75 0.83 21.08
C ARG A 171 20.52 1.73 22.27
N PHE A 172 19.26 1.93 22.67
CA PHE A 172 18.93 2.74 23.83
C PHE A 172 19.48 2.13 25.12
N LYS A 173 19.34 0.80 25.29
CA LYS A 173 19.85 0.06 26.43
C LYS A 173 21.39 0.09 26.49
N ALA A 174 22.06 -0.10 25.37
CA ALA A 174 23.52 0.01 25.28
C ALA A 174 24.00 1.42 25.70
N ARG A 175 23.39 2.47 25.14
CA ARG A 175 23.69 3.86 25.51
C ARG A 175 23.41 4.15 26.99
N SER A 176 22.32 3.61 27.53
CA SER A 176 21.99 3.74 28.96
C SER A 176 23.06 3.09 29.84
N ASN A 177 23.51 1.89 29.49
CA ASN A 177 24.55 1.18 30.23
C ASN A 177 25.89 1.92 30.17
N GLU A 178 26.25 2.50 29.03
CA GLU A 178 27.44 3.34 28.88
C GLU A 178 27.39 4.58 29.78
N ILE A 179 26.25 5.29 29.79
CA ILE A 179 26.04 6.46 30.66
C ILE A 179 26.13 6.06 32.13
N GLU A 180 25.53 4.93 32.52
CA GLU A 180 25.59 4.45 33.90
C GLU A 180 27.01 4.05 34.30
N ALA A 181 27.76 3.41 33.41
CA ALA A 181 29.17 3.09 33.63
C ALA A 181 30.03 4.36 33.77
N GLN A 182 29.82 5.35 32.91
CA GLN A 182 30.49 6.65 32.99
C GLN A 182 30.18 7.36 34.31
N ASN A 183 28.90 7.44 34.70
CA ASN A 183 28.48 8.03 35.97
C ASN A 183 29.10 7.32 37.18
N ARG A 184 29.18 5.98 37.14
CA ARG A 184 29.83 5.18 38.20
C ARG A 184 31.32 5.46 38.29
N SER A 185 32.00 5.62 37.16
CA SER A 185 33.42 5.98 37.12
C SER A 185 33.68 7.39 37.67
N LEU A 186 32.81 8.35 37.32
CA LEU A 186 32.86 9.72 37.83
C LEU A 186 32.59 9.78 39.33
N LEU A 187 31.63 9.00 39.84
CA LEU A 187 31.39 8.87 41.28
C LEU A 187 32.64 8.35 41.99
N ARG A 188 33.24 7.26 41.49
CA ARG A 188 34.48 6.71 42.08
C ARG A 188 35.63 7.71 42.06
N GLN A 189 35.79 8.49 40.98
CA GLN A 189 36.79 9.56 40.95
C GLN A 189 36.50 10.66 41.97
N LYS A 190 35.23 11.06 42.12
CA LYS A 190 34.84 12.04 43.15
C LYS A 190 35.10 11.52 44.56
N GLU A 191 34.73 10.27 44.85
CA GLU A 191 35.00 9.64 46.15
C GLU A 191 36.51 9.56 46.44
N GLN A 192 37.33 9.16 45.46
CA GLN A 192 38.79 9.15 45.61
C GLN A 192 39.37 10.54 45.82
N ALA A 193 38.87 11.55 45.10
CA ALA A 193 39.29 12.94 45.25
C ALA A 193 38.88 13.49 46.62
N GLU A 194 37.66 13.22 47.09
CA GLU A 194 37.19 13.59 48.43
C GLU A 194 37.99 12.86 49.51
N GLU A 195 38.33 11.59 49.33
CA GLU A 195 39.16 10.84 50.27
C GLU A 195 40.59 11.39 50.31
N TYR A 196 41.17 11.73 49.15
CA TYR A 196 42.48 12.37 49.07
C TYR A 196 42.47 13.76 49.71
N GLU A 197 41.46 14.59 49.45
CA GLU A 197 41.28 15.89 50.09
C GLU A 197 41.09 15.74 51.61
N ALA A 198 40.30 14.75 52.06
CA ALA A 198 40.10 14.45 53.47
C ALA A 198 41.40 13.97 54.15
N ARG A 199 42.21 13.15 53.47
CA ARG A 199 43.55 12.73 53.93
C ARG A 199 44.50 13.92 54.04
N GLN A 200 44.54 14.80 53.04
CA GLN A 200 45.32 16.05 53.08
C GLN A 200 44.86 16.96 54.21
N ARG A 201 43.54 17.16 54.38
CA ARG A 201 42.97 17.91 55.51
C ARG A 201 43.29 17.29 56.87
N ARG A 202 43.29 15.96 57.00
CA ARG A 202 43.68 15.25 58.23
C ARG A 202 45.19 15.38 58.52
N GLY A 203 46.03 15.36 57.49
CA GLY A 203 47.48 15.59 57.61
C GLY A 203 47.84 17.02 58.01
N PHE A 204 47.08 18.01 57.54
CA PHE A 204 47.36 19.42 57.80
C PHE A 204 46.76 19.98 59.12
N LYS A 205 45.76 19.32 59.71
CA LYS A 205 44.98 19.90 60.83
C LYS A 205 45.28 19.36 62.23
N ARG A 206 46.17 18.37 62.42
CA ARG A 206 46.20 17.64 63.70
C ARG A 206 47.27 18.05 64.72
N SER A 207 48.38 18.72 64.36
CA SER A 207 49.40 19.06 65.36
C SER A 207 49.41 20.54 65.77
N GLU A 208 49.77 21.49 64.89
CA GLU A 208 50.08 22.85 65.37
C GLU A 208 48.87 23.79 65.54
N SER A 209 47.88 23.73 64.63
CA SER A 209 46.81 24.73 64.60
C SER A 209 45.78 24.56 65.72
N VAL A 210 45.56 23.33 66.18
CA VAL A 210 44.61 23.02 67.26
C VAL A 210 45.19 23.42 68.61
N GLU A 211 46.47 23.13 68.85
CA GLU A 211 47.19 23.57 70.06
C GLU A 211 47.28 25.10 70.14
N LYS A 212 47.65 25.79 69.05
CA LYS A 212 47.66 27.26 69.01
C LYS A 212 46.29 27.89 69.22
N ALA A 213 45.22 27.27 68.72
CA ALA A 213 43.86 27.77 68.92
C ALA A 213 43.40 27.59 70.37
N GLN A 214 43.74 26.47 71.01
CA GLN A 214 43.45 26.23 72.43
C GLN A 214 44.30 27.11 73.37
N GLU A 215 45.56 27.35 73.03
CA GLU A 215 46.44 28.28 73.75
C GLU A 215 45.93 29.73 73.63
N ALA A 216 45.59 30.18 72.42
CA ALA A 216 45.01 31.51 72.20
C ALA A 216 43.66 31.68 72.89
N ALA A 217 42.79 30.67 72.87
CA ALA A 217 41.52 30.70 73.61
C ALA A 217 41.74 30.80 75.12
N SER A 218 42.74 30.10 75.67
CA SER A 218 43.10 30.16 77.10
C SER A 218 43.66 31.53 77.48
N LEU A 219 44.50 32.13 76.64
CA LEU A 219 45.02 33.49 76.83
C LEU A 219 43.94 34.56 76.71
N ILE A 220 42.93 34.36 75.86
CA ILE A 220 41.77 35.25 75.75
C ILE A 220 40.85 35.11 76.97
N ALA A 221 40.64 33.89 77.48
CA ALA A 221 39.81 33.64 78.66
C ALA A 221 40.39 34.24 79.96
N GLN A 222 41.72 34.40 80.04
CA GLN A 222 42.39 35.06 81.17
C GLN A 222 42.33 36.60 81.11
N ARG A 223 41.78 37.20 80.03
CA ARG A 223 41.65 38.66 79.94
C ARG A 223 40.47 39.15 80.77
N ALA A 224 40.72 40.09 81.66
CA ALA A 224 39.73 40.68 82.56
C ALA A 224 38.63 41.51 81.84
N VAL A 225 38.87 41.94 80.60
CA VAL A 225 37.90 42.76 79.83
C VAL A 225 37.90 42.30 78.38
N ASN A 226 36.72 41.97 77.86
CA ASN A 226 36.53 41.58 76.48
C ASN A 226 36.45 42.84 75.59
N PRO A 227 37.37 43.04 74.63
CA PRO A 227 37.42 44.25 73.81
C PRO A 227 36.17 44.45 72.94
N ARG A 228 35.40 43.38 72.67
CA ARG A 228 34.12 43.47 71.96
C ARG A 228 33.04 44.22 72.77
N ASP A 229 33.15 44.23 74.09
CA ASP A 229 32.21 44.92 74.98
C ASP A 229 32.49 46.43 75.05
N ILE A 230 33.75 46.84 74.86
CA ILE A 230 34.16 48.25 74.77
C ILE A 230 33.52 48.92 73.54
N PHE A 231 33.52 48.24 72.39
CA PHE A 231 32.89 48.77 71.17
C PHE A 231 31.36 48.85 71.29
N LYS A 232 30.73 47.85 71.91
CA LYS A 232 29.28 47.87 72.16
C LYS A 232 28.84 48.97 73.13
N GLN A 233 29.67 49.32 74.12
CA GLN A 233 29.40 50.46 75.01
C GLN A 233 29.47 51.80 74.26
N ARG A 234 30.40 51.93 73.31
CA ARG A 234 30.57 53.15 72.50
C ARG A 234 29.42 53.36 71.51
N GLU A 235 28.91 52.28 70.91
CA GLU A 235 27.71 52.36 70.06
C GLU A 235 26.45 52.68 70.86
N LYS A 236 26.33 52.21 72.10
CA LYS A 236 25.21 52.57 72.99
C LYS A 236 25.26 54.03 73.47
N SER A 237 26.45 54.60 73.64
CA SER A 237 26.60 56.01 74.08
C SER A 237 26.51 57.02 72.93
N ALA A 238 26.72 56.59 71.68
CA ALA A 238 26.51 57.42 70.49
C ALA A 238 25.03 57.66 70.15
N LEU A 239 24.10 56.88 70.71
CA LEU A 239 22.66 57.01 70.45
C LEU A 239 21.93 58.00 71.37
N THR A 240 22.60 58.57 72.39
CA THR A 240 21.98 59.46 73.38
C THR A 240 22.21 60.96 73.15
N ASP A 241 22.93 61.36 72.09
CA ASP A 241 23.26 62.77 71.82
C ASP A 241 22.80 63.22 70.41
N VAL A 242 21.48 63.22 70.18
CA VAL A 242 20.87 63.97 69.08
C VAL A 242 19.64 64.69 69.63
N GLY A 243 19.84 65.93 70.08
CA GLY A 243 18.77 66.83 70.49
C GLY A 243 19.09 68.28 70.16
N THR A 244 18.34 68.82 69.18
CA THR A 244 17.84 70.22 69.07
C THR A 244 18.52 71.20 68.07
N ALA A 245 17.77 71.44 66.97
CA ALA A 245 17.47 72.72 66.26
C ALA A 245 18.50 73.37 65.30
N PRO A 246 18.09 74.35 64.43
CA PRO A 246 16.75 74.79 63.97
C PRO A 246 16.59 74.93 62.42
N GLN A 247 15.35 75.10 61.93
CA GLN A 247 15.02 75.71 60.61
C GLN A 247 14.93 77.25 60.71
N PRO A 248 15.28 78.01 59.65
CA PRO A 248 14.30 78.64 58.73
C PRO A 248 14.86 78.72 57.27
N GLY A 249 14.19 79.06 56.17
CA GLY A 249 12.87 79.61 55.84
C GLY A 249 13.00 80.51 54.59
N ARG A 250 12.50 80.09 53.42
CA ARG A 250 11.78 80.85 52.37
C ARG A 250 11.45 79.95 51.20
#